data_AF-A0A842P1V4-F1
#
_entry.id   AF-A0A842P1V4-F1
#
_cell.length_a   1.000
_cell.length_b   1.000
_cell.length_c   1.000
_cell.angle_alpha   90.00
_cell.angle_beta   90.00
_cell.angle_gamma   90.00
#
_symmetry.space_group_name_H-M   'P 1'
#
loop_
_entity.id
_entity.type
_entity.pdbx_description
1 polymer ?
#
loop_
_entity_poly.entity_id
_entity_poly.type
_entity_poly.pdbx_seq_one_letter_code
_entity_poly.pdbx_strand_id
1 'polypeptide(L)'
;MKFKKIATVLGSALMVGSTIGLAAAAAYPTPFVQNGAANVAIVVGTNGAEASDMVAATDISADLAKDLSAQAVGGVTTVTGGDSYKVEKTSIKYHIGDAITSIITTLDDGELPTLLADGVFLDNDNDEFDYTQKIELNGSILSMFEDNDYAENEPTVGFRIASGQNVLNYTITFSDQPTIADITTTLLPIMGKEYYVLSNSTSGANLILTLLDSAVDTTVSEGETKTLDVDGTSYEVAIDFISTTEVKLNVNGETTNSLAEASTYKLSDGSYVGIKDISVQDYAGGIKKVEFSIGSGKLKLTSGSEIQINDQAIPGLSSTIVNASGMSDTGTLTSIEITWNADDDLFITEGTEITMPGFEAVKMSYGGATYPTEEVIEVRQGSDTYVVLENFPLKDGAADIPILYGTAGGNFSGIGKDANNRLITSNTSTLTFDKTTDEMFIVSYAATTEGESY
;
A
#
# COMPACT_ATOMS: atom_id res chain seq x y z
N MET A 1 21.44 -11.23 -45.90
CA MET A 1 21.80 -10.38 -44.74
C MET A 1 22.51 -9.11 -45.22
N LYS A 2 21.86 -7.96 -45.10
CA LYS A 2 22.48 -6.62 -45.16
C LYS A 2 21.67 -5.67 -44.27
N PHE A 3 21.85 -5.77 -42.95
CA PHE A 3 21.40 -4.72 -42.03
C PHE A 3 22.27 -3.47 -42.23
N LYS A 4 21.67 -2.27 -42.19
CA LYS A 4 22.42 -1.04 -42.41
C LYS A 4 22.77 -0.25 -41.16
N LYS A 5 21.92 0.00 -40.15
CA LYS A 5 22.29 0.86 -38.99
C LYS A 5 21.37 0.66 -37.77
N ILE A 6 21.94 0.75 -36.55
CA ILE A 6 21.26 1.10 -35.29
C ILE A 6 21.79 2.48 -34.90
N ALA A 7 20.92 3.43 -34.54
CA ALA A 7 21.31 4.81 -34.22
C ALA A 7 20.50 5.35 -33.04
N THR A 8 21.15 6.16 -32.21
CA THR A 8 20.57 6.83 -31.04
C THR A 8 19.88 8.13 -31.48
N VAL A 9 18.78 8.49 -30.82
CA VAL A 9 17.90 9.60 -31.26
C VAL A 9 18.57 10.97 -31.08
N LEU A 10 19.62 11.10 -30.25
CA LEU A 10 20.25 12.40 -29.93
C LEU A 10 21.73 12.58 -30.37
N GLY A 11 22.33 11.66 -31.12
CA GLY A 11 23.75 11.77 -31.48
C GLY A 11 24.12 11.16 -32.83
N SER A 12 23.78 11.83 -33.93
CA SER A 12 24.18 11.41 -35.27
C SER A 12 25.62 11.82 -35.62
N ALA A 13 26.63 11.05 -35.20
CA ALA A 13 27.94 11.04 -35.87
C ALA A 13 28.78 9.81 -35.50
N LEU A 14 29.09 8.99 -36.52
CA LEU A 14 30.17 8.00 -36.60
C LEU A 14 30.10 6.77 -35.65
N MET A 15 29.81 5.59 -36.21
CA MET A 15 30.46 4.33 -35.81
C MET A 15 30.57 3.40 -37.02
N VAL A 16 31.78 3.34 -37.58
CA VAL A 16 32.21 2.32 -38.56
C VAL A 16 33.00 1.28 -37.77
N GLY A 17 32.50 0.04 -37.75
CA GLY A 17 33.31 -1.15 -37.49
C GLY A 17 33.18 -1.79 -36.10
N SER A 18 32.24 -2.73 -35.96
CA SER A 18 32.43 -3.98 -35.22
C SER A 18 31.31 -4.97 -35.57
N THR A 19 31.69 -6.20 -35.86
CA THR A 19 30.80 -7.35 -36.10
C THR A 19 30.29 -7.89 -34.77
N ILE A 20 28.97 -8.07 -34.64
CA ILE A 20 28.32 -8.64 -33.45
C ILE A 20 28.67 -10.14 -33.36
N GLY A 21 29.52 -10.50 -32.39
CA GLY A 21 29.59 -11.85 -31.84
C GLY A 21 28.68 -11.91 -30.61
N LEU A 22 27.97 -13.03 -30.41
CA LEU A 22 27.13 -13.24 -29.23
C LEU A 22 27.96 -13.00 -27.95
N ALA A 23 27.52 -12.06 -27.14
CA ALA A 23 27.98 -11.84 -25.78
C ALA A 23 26.75 -11.83 -24.86
N ALA A 24 26.89 -12.50 -23.71
CA ALA A 24 25.89 -12.57 -22.65
C ALA A 24 25.44 -11.16 -22.22
N ALA A 25 24.17 -11.07 -21.79
CA ALA A 25 23.48 -9.84 -21.43
C ALA A 25 24.28 -8.98 -20.45
N ALA A 26 24.88 -7.91 -20.97
CA ALA A 26 25.41 -6.79 -20.20
C ALA A 26 24.41 -5.64 -20.34
N ALA A 27 24.03 -5.02 -19.22
CA ALA A 27 23.15 -3.84 -19.22
C ALA A 27 23.64 -2.79 -20.23
N TYR A 28 22.77 -2.33 -21.13
CA TYR A 28 23.14 -1.37 -22.16
C TYR A 28 23.50 -0.01 -21.53
N PRO A 29 24.72 0.53 -21.76
CA PRO A 29 25.13 1.80 -21.18
C PRO A 29 24.44 2.99 -21.86
N THR A 30 24.55 4.17 -21.26
CA THR A 30 24.23 5.43 -21.95
C THR A 30 24.95 5.46 -23.31
N PRO A 31 24.27 5.83 -24.42
CA PRO A 31 23.02 6.58 -24.51
C PRO A 31 21.74 5.74 -24.77
N PHE A 32 21.75 4.42 -24.59
CA PHE A 32 20.62 3.56 -24.99
C PHE A 32 19.48 3.50 -23.96
N VAL A 33 19.77 3.86 -22.70
CA VAL A 33 18.80 4.03 -21.62
C VAL A 33 18.99 5.43 -21.01
N GLN A 34 17.89 6.17 -20.83
CA GLN A 34 17.90 7.51 -20.22
C GLN A 34 16.66 7.67 -19.33
N ASN A 35 16.86 8.07 -18.07
CA ASN A 35 15.78 8.26 -17.07
C ASN A 35 14.88 7.03 -16.87
N GLY A 36 15.43 5.81 -16.86
CA GLY A 36 14.65 4.58 -16.65
C GLY A 36 13.74 4.21 -17.83
N ALA A 37 13.88 4.88 -18.98
CA ALA A 37 13.17 4.54 -20.21
C ALA A 37 14.17 4.20 -21.33
N ALA A 38 13.82 3.22 -22.16
CA ALA A 38 14.58 2.89 -23.36
C ALA A 38 14.60 4.11 -24.31
N ASN A 39 15.80 4.60 -24.66
CA ASN A 39 16.00 5.72 -25.57
C ASN A 39 16.52 5.22 -26.93
N VAL A 40 15.77 4.30 -27.54
CA VAL A 40 16.13 3.69 -28.82
C VAL A 40 14.94 3.68 -29.79
N ALA A 41 15.24 3.81 -31.08
CA ALA A 41 14.27 3.64 -32.15
C ALA A 41 14.71 2.46 -33.03
N ILE A 42 13.85 1.44 -33.15
CA ILE A 42 14.10 0.30 -34.04
C ILE A 42 13.51 0.64 -35.41
N VAL A 43 14.37 0.91 -36.38
CA VAL A 43 13.97 1.26 -37.74
C VAL A 43 13.96 0.01 -38.63
N VAL A 44 12.78 -0.40 -39.05
CA VAL A 44 12.60 -1.46 -40.05
C VAL A 44 12.32 -0.83 -41.41
N GLY A 45 13.08 -1.23 -42.44
CA GLY A 45 12.88 -0.72 -43.79
C GLY A 45 11.57 -1.24 -44.39
N THR A 46 10.73 -0.37 -44.93
CA THR A 46 9.42 -0.76 -45.50
C THR A 46 9.47 -1.14 -46.99
N ASN A 47 10.61 -0.95 -47.67
CA ASN A 47 10.78 -1.27 -49.10
C ASN A 47 11.78 -2.42 -49.29
N GLY A 48 11.26 -3.64 -49.47
CA GLY A 48 12.05 -4.84 -49.76
C GLY A 48 12.60 -5.59 -48.54
N ALA A 49 12.04 -5.33 -47.35
CA ALA A 49 12.35 -6.14 -46.16
C ALA A 49 11.59 -7.47 -46.19
N GLU A 50 12.30 -8.54 -45.89
CA GLU A 50 11.73 -9.88 -45.76
C GLU A 50 10.88 -9.95 -44.48
N ALA A 51 9.84 -10.79 -44.44
CA ALA A 51 8.99 -10.94 -43.25
C ALA A 51 9.78 -11.30 -41.98
N SER A 52 10.95 -11.92 -42.13
CA SER A 52 11.90 -12.23 -41.06
C SER A 52 12.47 -10.99 -40.36
N ASP A 53 12.57 -9.85 -41.06
CA ASP A 53 13.13 -8.61 -40.50
C ASP A 53 12.15 -7.96 -39.51
N MET A 54 10.84 -8.12 -39.75
CA MET A 54 9.79 -7.69 -38.83
C MET A 54 9.71 -8.58 -37.58
N VAL A 55 9.92 -9.90 -37.75
CA VAL A 55 9.97 -10.85 -36.62
C VAL A 55 11.19 -10.54 -35.74
N ALA A 56 12.38 -10.40 -36.33
CA ALA A 56 13.58 -10.05 -35.58
C ALA A 56 13.48 -8.68 -34.89
N ALA A 57 12.82 -7.69 -35.50
CA ALA A 57 12.59 -6.40 -34.86
C ALA A 57 11.62 -6.50 -33.67
N THR A 58 10.60 -7.36 -33.77
CA THR A 58 9.72 -7.70 -32.65
C THR A 58 10.49 -8.40 -31.54
N ASP A 59 11.36 -9.35 -31.86
CA ASP A 59 12.18 -10.08 -30.88
C ASP A 59 13.13 -9.13 -30.13
N ILE A 60 13.81 -8.22 -30.85
CA ILE A 60 14.67 -7.20 -30.24
C ILE A 60 13.84 -6.23 -29.39
N SER A 61 12.64 -5.86 -29.82
CA SER A 61 11.76 -4.99 -29.03
C SER A 61 11.30 -5.67 -27.74
N ALA A 62 10.99 -6.97 -27.81
CA ALA A 62 10.57 -7.77 -26.67
C ALA A 62 11.72 -8.00 -25.69
N ASP A 63 12.92 -8.28 -26.19
CA ASP A 63 14.12 -8.47 -25.37
C ASP A 63 14.53 -7.16 -24.68
N LEU A 64 14.46 -6.04 -25.39
CA LEU A 64 14.76 -4.73 -24.80
C LEU A 64 13.70 -4.30 -23.77
N ALA A 65 12.42 -4.60 -24.01
CA ALA A 65 11.36 -4.36 -23.04
C ALA A 65 11.54 -5.22 -21.77
N LYS A 66 11.98 -6.48 -21.95
CA LYS A 66 12.32 -7.39 -20.86
C LYS A 66 13.51 -6.88 -20.05
N ASP A 67 14.59 -6.46 -20.70
CA ASP A 67 15.77 -5.91 -20.01
C ASP A 67 15.47 -4.56 -19.33
N LEU A 68 14.59 -3.73 -19.91
CA LEU A 68 14.13 -2.50 -19.26
C LEU A 68 13.30 -2.79 -18.02
N SER A 69 12.42 -3.81 -18.07
CA SER A 69 11.66 -4.26 -16.90
C SER A 69 12.57 -4.87 -15.81
N ALA A 70 13.68 -5.51 -16.19
CA ALA A 70 14.66 -6.03 -15.26
C ALA A 70 15.59 -4.94 -14.67
N GLN A 71 15.73 -3.78 -15.32
CA GLN A 71 16.47 -2.62 -14.82
C GLN A 71 15.67 -1.72 -13.88
N ALA A 72 14.38 -2.01 -13.63
CA ALA A 72 13.61 -1.36 -12.57
C ALA A 72 14.09 -1.86 -11.20
N VAL A 73 15.30 -1.48 -10.79
CA VAL A 73 15.77 -1.62 -9.41
C VAL A 73 15.04 -0.57 -8.59
N GLY A 74 14.09 -1.04 -7.78
CA GLY A 74 13.17 -0.22 -6.99
C GLY A 74 11.89 0.05 -7.76
N GLY A 75 10.88 -0.79 -7.54
CA GLY A 75 9.52 -0.52 -7.99
C GLY A 75 9.11 0.86 -7.50
N VAL A 76 9.02 1.82 -8.43
CA VAL A 76 8.27 3.04 -8.15
C VAL A 76 6.82 2.59 -8.09
N THR A 77 6.34 2.27 -6.88
CA THR A 77 4.91 2.23 -6.61
C THR A 77 4.39 3.64 -6.85
N THR A 78 3.79 3.84 -8.02
CA THR A 78 3.03 5.06 -8.27
C THR A 78 1.74 4.97 -7.46
N VAL A 79 1.76 5.52 -6.25
CA VAL A 79 0.53 5.77 -5.51
C VAL A 79 -0.30 6.72 -6.35
N THR A 80 -1.42 6.22 -6.87
CA THR A 80 -2.27 6.96 -7.79
C THR A 80 -3.49 7.45 -7.03
N GLY A 81 -3.57 8.77 -6.82
CA GLY A 81 -4.71 9.44 -6.19
C GLY A 81 -4.58 9.60 -4.67
N GLY A 82 -5.08 10.74 -4.17
CA GLY A 82 -5.10 11.08 -2.75
C GLY A 82 -3.75 11.48 -2.16
N ASP A 83 -3.72 11.58 -0.83
CA ASP A 83 -2.48 11.75 -0.08
C ASP A 83 -1.67 10.45 -0.04
N SER A 84 -0.36 10.57 0.03
CA SER A 84 0.53 9.43 0.18
C SER A 84 1.74 9.80 1.02
N TYR A 85 2.12 8.93 1.94
CA TYR A 85 3.31 9.10 2.74
C TYR A 85 4.25 7.90 2.55
N LYS A 86 5.50 8.17 2.13
CA LYS A 86 6.54 7.15 2.06
C LYS A 86 7.16 6.98 3.44
N VAL A 87 7.12 5.77 3.99
CA VAL A 87 7.76 5.44 5.28
C VAL A 87 9.29 5.36 5.14
N GLU A 88 9.91 6.51 4.94
CA GLU A 88 11.36 6.72 4.93
C GLU A 88 11.65 8.17 5.35
N LYS A 89 12.77 8.39 6.05
CA LYS A 89 13.30 9.74 6.30
C LYS A 89 14.60 9.93 5.55
N THR A 90 15.01 11.18 5.31
CA THR A 90 16.28 11.49 4.64
C THR A 90 17.48 10.86 5.35
N SER A 91 17.45 10.80 6.68
CA SER A 91 18.52 10.26 7.52
C SER A 91 18.29 8.81 8.00
N ILE A 92 17.10 8.26 7.81
CA ILE A 92 16.74 6.91 8.28
C ILE A 92 16.06 6.18 7.13
N LYS A 93 16.81 5.26 6.52
CA LYS A 93 16.29 4.32 5.54
C LYS A 93 15.69 3.12 6.25
N TYR A 94 14.74 2.48 5.57
CA TYR A 94 14.07 1.28 6.04
C TYR A 94 14.78 0.06 5.47
N HIS A 95 15.27 -0.82 6.34
CA HIS A 95 16.00 -2.03 5.93
C HIS A 95 15.21 -3.29 6.29
N ILE A 96 15.59 -4.41 5.67
CA ILE A 96 15.07 -5.73 6.07
C ILE A 96 15.45 -5.98 7.54
N GLY A 97 14.47 -6.36 8.34
CA GLY A 97 14.58 -6.56 9.78
C GLY A 97 14.10 -5.38 10.61
N ASP A 98 13.93 -4.20 10.01
CA ASP A 98 13.38 -3.03 10.71
C ASP A 98 11.86 -3.13 10.85
N ALA A 99 11.33 -2.61 11.94
CA ALA A 99 9.88 -2.40 12.14
C ALA A 99 9.47 -1.01 11.65
N ILE A 100 8.27 -0.86 11.09
CA ILE A 100 7.73 0.44 10.62
C ILE A 100 7.90 1.55 11.68
N THR A 101 7.63 1.17 12.93
CA THR A 101 7.70 2.04 14.11
C THR A 101 9.10 2.57 14.44
N SER A 102 10.16 2.02 13.84
CA SER A 102 11.52 2.58 13.93
C SER A 102 11.67 3.89 13.15
N ILE A 103 10.82 4.12 12.14
CA ILE A 103 10.82 5.34 11.32
C ILE A 103 9.72 6.27 11.77
N ILE A 104 8.49 5.76 11.90
CA ILE A 104 7.30 6.54 12.24
C ILE A 104 6.27 5.66 12.94
N THR A 105 5.65 6.21 13.98
CA THR A 105 4.61 5.53 14.77
C THR A 105 3.23 6.06 14.48
N THR A 106 3.12 7.34 14.12
CA THR A 106 1.85 8.05 13.92
C THR A 106 1.92 8.89 12.66
N LEU A 107 0.80 8.97 11.94
CA LEU A 107 0.57 9.87 10.81
C LEU A 107 -0.58 10.81 11.19
N ASP A 108 -0.46 12.09 10.86
CA ASP A 108 -1.48 13.12 11.06
C ASP A 108 -1.62 13.98 9.78
N ASP A 109 -2.21 15.17 9.92
CA ASP A 109 -2.39 16.13 8.82
C ASP A 109 -1.05 16.61 8.22
N GLY A 110 0.08 16.46 8.94
CA GLY A 110 1.41 16.77 8.44
C GLY A 110 1.87 15.82 7.34
N GLU A 111 1.48 14.54 7.42
CA GLU A 111 1.80 13.53 6.41
C GLU A 111 0.66 13.28 5.41
N LEU A 112 -0.60 13.35 5.85
CA LEU A 112 -1.79 13.05 5.06
C LEU A 112 -2.83 14.20 5.21
N PRO A 113 -2.58 15.38 4.60
CA PRO A 113 -3.30 16.63 4.88
C PRO A 113 -4.76 16.68 4.42
N THR A 114 -5.17 15.81 3.50
CA THR A 114 -6.54 15.66 3.01
C THR A 114 -7.28 14.57 3.78
N LEU A 115 -6.64 13.41 3.98
CA LEU A 115 -7.24 12.25 4.63
C LEU A 115 -7.42 12.47 6.14
N LEU A 116 -6.41 13.06 6.79
CA LEU A 116 -6.34 13.26 8.25
C LEU A 116 -6.42 14.74 8.62
N ALA A 117 -7.10 15.54 7.80
CA ALA A 117 -7.24 16.98 8.03
C ALA A 117 -7.83 17.28 9.42
N ASP A 118 -7.16 18.13 10.18
CA ASP A 118 -7.74 18.77 11.37
C ASP A 118 -8.85 19.76 10.96
N GLY A 119 -9.79 20.03 11.85
CA GLY A 119 -10.90 20.91 11.51
C GLY A 119 -11.81 21.27 12.68
N VAL A 120 -12.97 21.82 12.33
CA VAL A 120 -14.02 22.24 13.27
C VAL A 120 -15.29 21.45 12.97
N PHE A 121 -15.79 20.76 13.98
CA PHE A 121 -17.09 20.10 13.95
C PHE A 121 -18.17 21.06 14.46
N LEU A 122 -19.30 21.13 13.76
CA LEU A 122 -20.45 21.93 14.15
C LEU A 122 -21.56 20.99 14.64
N ASP A 123 -21.98 21.15 15.88
CA ASP A 123 -23.08 20.36 16.42
C ASP A 123 -24.47 20.88 16.00
N ASN A 124 -25.55 20.24 16.44
CA ASN A 124 -26.91 20.63 16.08
C ASN A 124 -27.37 21.96 16.70
N ASP A 125 -26.71 22.43 17.77
CA ASP A 125 -26.94 23.71 18.42
C ASP A 125 -26.09 24.83 17.80
N ASN A 126 -25.23 24.49 16.84
CA ASN A 126 -24.26 25.34 16.14
C ASN A 126 -23.08 25.78 17.01
N ASP A 127 -22.72 24.98 18.00
CA ASP A 127 -21.47 25.13 18.74
C ASP A 127 -20.32 24.49 17.93
N GLU A 128 -19.16 25.14 17.98
CA GLU A 128 -17.96 24.76 17.23
C GLU A 128 -16.98 23.98 18.14
N PHE A 129 -16.48 22.85 17.64
CA PHE A 129 -15.56 21.96 18.36
C PHE A 129 -14.36 21.60 17.50
N ASP A 130 -13.17 21.99 17.94
CA ASP A 130 -11.93 21.63 17.25
C ASP A 130 -11.67 20.12 17.36
N TYR A 131 -11.31 19.49 16.25
CA TYR A 131 -10.93 18.08 16.20
C TYR A 131 -9.60 17.86 15.47
N THR A 132 -8.93 16.78 15.86
CA THR A 132 -7.70 16.29 15.20
C THR A 132 -7.86 14.84 14.78
N GLN A 133 -7.23 14.45 13.67
CA GLN A 133 -7.23 13.06 13.19
C GLN A 133 -5.81 12.47 13.15
N LYS A 134 -5.68 11.17 13.44
CA LYS A 134 -4.41 10.46 13.30
C LYS A 134 -4.60 9.00 12.93
N ILE A 135 -3.54 8.41 12.37
CA ILE A 135 -3.35 6.97 12.22
C ILE A 135 -2.13 6.55 13.04
N GLU A 136 -2.27 5.55 13.89
CA GLU A 136 -1.17 4.88 14.59
C GLU A 136 -0.85 3.56 13.86
N LEU A 137 0.40 3.42 13.41
CA LEU A 137 0.86 2.23 12.70
C LEU A 137 1.38 1.18 13.68
N ASN A 138 1.10 -0.10 13.41
CA ASN A 138 1.72 -1.19 14.15
C ASN A 138 3.17 -1.43 13.70
N GLY A 139 3.98 -2.04 14.57
CA GLY A 139 5.38 -2.41 14.34
C GLY A 139 5.59 -3.61 13.43
N SER A 140 4.86 -3.70 12.31
CA SER A 140 5.11 -4.72 11.29
C SER A 140 6.57 -4.63 10.81
N ILE A 141 7.23 -5.78 10.70
CA ILE A 141 8.64 -5.89 10.34
C ILE A 141 8.76 -6.24 8.85
N LEU A 142 9.62 -5.53 8.14
CA LEU A 142 10.01 -5.96 6.78
C LEU A 142 10.90 -7.18 6.89
N SER A 143 10.46 -8.30 6.34
CA SER A 143 11.20 -9.56 6.46
C SER A 143 11.14 -10.36 5.17
N MET A 144 12.01 -11.35 5.08
CA MET A 144 11.88 -12.42 4.10
C MET A 144 11.08 -13.55 4.73
N PHE A 145 10.03 -14.00 4.05
CA PHE A 145 9.17 -15.09 4.50
C PHE A 145 8.89 -16.07 3.36
N GLU A 146 8.47 -17.27 3.73
CA GLU A 146 7.92 -18.27 2.83
C GLU A 146 6.57 -18.67 3.41
N ASP A 147 5.49 -18.46 2.64
CA ASP A 147 4.14 -18.76 3.10
C ASP A 147 3.28 -19.23 1.92
N ASN A 148 2.69 -20.42 2.06
CA ASN A 148 1.90 -21.05 1.01
C ASN A 148 0.55 -20.35 0.77
N ASP A 149 0.07 -19.56 1.74
CA ASP A 149 -1.14 -18.75 1.56
C ASP A 149 -0.87 -17.53 0.66
N TYR A 150 0.41 -17.15 0.49
CA TYR A 150 0.85 -16.13 -0.46
C TYR A 150 1.38 -16.74 -1.76
N ALA A 151 2.47 -17.50 -1.69
CA ALA A 151 3.13 -18.12 -2.84
C ALA A 151 3.86 -19.41 -2.43
N GLU A 152 3.53 -20.52 -3.08
CA GLU A 152 4.04 -21.84 -2.73
C GLU A 152 5.54 -21.99 -3.06
N ASN A 153 6.35 -22.29 -2.04
CA ASN A 153 7.81 -22.46 -2.13
C ASN A 153 8.57 -21.26 -2.73
N GLU A 154 8.06 -20.03 -2.55
CA GLU A 154 8.68 -18.81 -3.06
C GLU A 154 9.08 -17.86 -1.92
N PRO A 155 10.39 -17.78 -1.58
CA PRO A 155 10.88 -16.80 -0.62
C PRO A 155 10.57 -15.37 -1.11
N THR A 156 9.83 -14.63 -0.31
CA THR A 156 9.34 -13.30 -0.66
C THR A 156 9.77 -12.29 0.39
N VAL A 157 10.21 -11.11 -0.05
CA VAL A 157 10.48 -9.97 0.84
C VAL A 157 9.25 -9.07 0.90
N GLY A 158 8.78 -8.79 2.11
CA GLY A 158 7.63 -7.94 2.34
C GLY A 158 7.18 -7.95 3.79
N PHE A 159 5.90 -7.66 3.99
CA PHE A 159 5.26 -7.71 5.30
C PHE A 159 4.24 -8.84 5.31
N ARG A 160 4.31 -9.67 6.35
CA ARG A 160 3.25 -10.60 6.72
C ARG A 160 2.63 -10.16 8.02
N ILE A 161 1.32 -9.94 8.02
CA ILE A 161 0.53 -9.62 9.20
C ILE A 161 -0.39 -10.82 9.43
N ALA A 162 -0.13 -11.58 10.50
CA ALA A 162 -0.93 -12.77 10.80
C ALA A 162 -2.37 -12.41 11.20
N SER A 163 -3.31 -13.32 10.96
CA SER A 163 -4.70 -13.18 11.39
C SER A 163 -4.81 -12.78 12.87
N GLY A 164 -5.70 -11.83 13.14
CA GLY A 164 -5.94 -11.20 14.44
C GLY A 164 -4.90 -10.16 14.86
N GLN A 165 -3.80 -9.96 14.13
CA GLN A 165 -2.84 -8.90 14.43
C GLN A 165 -3.36 -7.54 13.98
N ASN A 166 -3.02 -6.51 14.75
CA ASN A 166 -3.36 -5.14 14.41
C ASN A 166 -2.55 -4.66 13.20
N VAL A 167 -3.23 -4.04 12.24
CA VAL A 167 -2.61 -3.39 11.08
C VAL A 167 -2.33 -1.94 11.45
N LEU A 168 -3.36 -1.21 11.87
CA LEU A 168 -3.28 0.18 12.30
C LEU A 168 -4.53 0.58 13.10
N ASN A 169 -4.46 1.71 13.79
CA ASN A 169 -5.58 2.35 14.47
C ASN A 169 -5.78 3.76 13.93
N TYR A 170 -6.99 4.10 13.55
CA TYR A 170 -7.37 5.49 13.25
C TYR A 170 -8.06 6.10 14.47
N THR A 171 -7.86 7.39 14.70
CA THR A 171 -8.57 8.11 15.76
C THR A 171 -8.91 9.53 15.31
N ILE A 172 -10.16 9.93 15.51
CA ILE A 172 -10.57 11.34 15.60
C ILE A 172 -10.75 11.71 17.07
N THR A 173 -10.17 12.82 17.49
CA THR A 173 -10.23 13.33 18.87
C THR A 173 -10.74 14.76 18.87
N PHE A 174 -11.69 15.06 19.75
CA PHE A 174 -12.22 16.40 19.96
C PHE A 174 -11.47 17.09 21.11
N SER A 175 -10.91 18.26 20.84
CA SER A 175 -10.17 19.04 21.84
C SER A 175 -11.11 19.61 22.89
N ASP A 176 -12.23 20.18 22.43
CA ASP A 176 -13.41 20.49 23.21
C ASP A 176 -14.51 19.49 22.82
N GLN A 177 -15.15 18.85 23.78
CA GLN A 177 -15.95 17.65 23.53
C GLN A 177 -17.43 18.00 23.32
N PRO A 178 -18.04 17.70 22.15
CA PRO A 178 -19.46 17.93 21.94
C PRO A 178 -20.31 16.99 22.79
N THR A 179 -21.51 17.43 23.13
CA THR A 179 -22.49 16.57 23.82
C THR A 179 -22.98 15.49 22.85
N ILE A 180 -23.09 14.25 23.30
CA ILE A 180 -23.57 13.12 22.49
C ILE A 180 -25.00 13.32 21.99
N ALA A 181 -25.85 14.03 22.73
CA ALA A 181 -27.20 14.38 22.27
C ALA A 181 -27.14 15.26 21.00
N ASP A 182 -26.15 16.15 20.94
CA ASP A 182 -26.08 17.26 19.99
C ASP A 182 -25.30 16.91 18.72
N ILE A 183 -24.61 15.75 18.70
CA ILE A 183 -23.98 15.25 17.47
C ILE A 183 -24.98 14.68 16.47
N THR A 184 -26.25 14.44 16.84
CA THR A 184 -27.24 13.93 15.88
C THR A 184 -27.64 15.01 14.89
N THR A 185 -27.97 14.61 13.67
CA THR A 185 -28.35 15.52 12.59
C THR A 185 -27.23 16.44 12.09
N THR A 186 -25.99 16.00 12.27
CA THR A 186 -24.77 16.73 11.88
C THR A 186 -23.93 15.90 10.92
N LEU A 187 -22.87 16.49 10.37
CA LEU A 187 -21.89 15.83 9.52
C LEU A 187 -20.61 15.58 10.32
N LEU A 188 -20.28 14.31 10.53
CA LEU A 188 -19.09 13.89 11.26
C LEU A 188 -17.96 13.57 10.26
N PRO A 189 -16.81 14.26 10.31
CA PRO A 189 -15.68 13.97 9.45
C PRO A 189 -14.95 12.71 9.92
N ILE A 190 -14.72 11.77 9.01
CA ILE A 190 -13.93 10.55 9.25
C ILE A 190 -13.12 10.26 7.99
N MET A 191 -11.78 10.23 8.10
CA MET A 191 -10.85 9.83 7.03
C MET A 191 -11.12 10.56 5.69
N GLY A 192 -11.29 11.88 5.73
CA GLY A 192 -11.50 12.71 4.54
C GLY A 192 -12.90 12.63 3.92
N LYS A 193 -13.86 11.97 4.58
CA LYS A 193 -15.28 11.93 4.20
C LYS A 193 -16.17 12.49 5.31
N GLU A 194 -17.33 13.01 4.93
CA GLU A 194 -18.37 13.45 5.86
C GLU A 194 -19.48 12.40 5.96
N TYR A 195 -19.79 11.98 7.19
CA TYR A 195 -20.84 11.01 7.47
C TYR A 195 -21.98 11.68 8.24
N TYR A 196 -23.20 11.57 7.74
CA TYR A 196 -24.37 12.14 8.41
C TYR A 196 -24.75 11.28 9.62
N VAL A 197 -24.77 11.88 10.82
CA VAL A 197 -25.11 11.19 12.07
C VAL A 197 -26.63 11.13 12.21
N LEU A 198 -27.23 10.02 11.79
CA LEU A 198 -28.68 9.83 11.88
C LEU A 198 -29.16 9.66 13.32
N SER A 199 -28.43 8.88 14.13
CA SER A 199 -28.80 8.65 15.52
C SER A 199 -27.63 8.25 16.40
N ASN A 200 -27.76 8.62 17.67
CA ASN A 200 -27.04 8.01 18.77
C ASN A 200 -28.04 7.13 19.56
N SER A 201 -27.58 5.99 20.09
CA SER A 201 -28.38 5.14 20.97
C SER A 201 -27.46 4.30 21.84
N THR A 202 -28.01 3.54 22.78
CA THR A 202 -27.21 2.67 23.66
C THR A 202 -27.69 1.23 23.59
N SER A 203 -26.77 0.26 23.58
CA SER A 203 -27.04 -1.14 23.84
C SER A 203 -26.24 -1.60 25.06
N GLY A 204 -26.91 -1.75 26.19
CA GLY A 204 -26.25 -2.05 27.46
C GLY A 204 -25.30 -0.91 27.86
N ALA A 205 -24.01 -1.19 27.89
CA ALA A 205 -22.96 -0.22 28.25
C ALA A 205 -22.24 0.38 27.03
N ASN A 206 -22.74 0.16 25.81
CA ASN A 206 -22.08 0.59 24.58
C ASN A 206 -22.91 1.66 23.89
N LEU A 207 -22.26 2.79 23.56
CA LEU A 207 -22.79 3.79 22.65
C LEU A 207 -22.81 3.23 21.22
N ILE A 208 -23.86 3.56 20.48
CA ILE A 208 -24.07 3.20 19.09
C ILE A 208 -24.34 4.47 18.29
N LEU A 209 -23.54 4.71 17.27
CA LEU A 209 -23.79 5.73 16.25
C LEU A 209 -24.25 5.06 14.96
N THR A 210 -25.36 5.53 14.40
CA THR A 210 -25.79 5.17 13.04
C THR A 210 -25.54 6.35 12.14
N LEU A 211 -24.71 6.15 11.12
CA LEU A 211 -24.32 7.16 10.16
C LEU A 211 -24.71 6.76 8.74
N LEU A 212 -24.88 7.74 7.86
CA LEU A 212 -25.12 7.56 6.44
C LEU A 212 -23.98 8.17 5.62
N ASP A 213 -23.46 7.41 4.65
CA ASP A 213 -22.44 7.85 3.70
C ASP A 213 -23.08 8.66 2.55
N SER A 214 -22.39 9.69 2.07
CA SER A 214 -22.86 10.63 1.04
C SER A 214 -24.32 11.08 1.20
N ALA A 215 -24.73 11.42 2.42
CA ALA A 215 -26.12 11.68 2.73
C ALA A 215 -26.60 13.05 2.22
N VAL A 216 -27.78 13.08 1.59
CA VAL A 216 -28.48 14.32 1.23
C VAL A 216 -29.81 14.41 1.97
N ASP A 217 -29.98 15.50 2.71
CA ASP A 217 -31.18 15.79 3.47
C ASP A 217 -32.22 16.57 2.66
N THR A 218 -33.49 16.25 2.89
CA THR A 218 -34.59 17.09 2.41
C THR A 218 -35.81 17.01 3.32
N THR A 219 -36.78 17.88 3.05
CA THR A 219 -38.12 17.82 3.66
C THR A 219 -39.17 17.69 2.59
N VAL A 220 -40.08 16.72 2.69
CA VAL A 220 -41.23 16.57 1.77
C VAL A 220 -42.56 16.74 2.52
N SER A 221 -43.53 17.42 1.90
CA SER A 221 -44.86 17.64 2.47
C SER A 221 -45.87 16.62 1.92
N GLU A 222 -46.93 16.32 2.68
CA GLU A 222 -48.00 15.42 2.22
C GLU A 222 -48.64 15.96 0.92
N GLY A 223 -48.71 15.11 -0.11
CA GLY A 223 -49.21 15.47 -1.45
C GLY A 223 -48.19 16.16 -2.36
N GLU A 224 -46.96 16.37 -1.89
CA GLU A 224 -45.82 16.83 -2.69
C GLU A 224 -44.94 15.63 -3.09
N THR A 225 -44.27 15.78 -4.23
CA THR A 225 -43.17 14.91 -4.66
C THR A 225 -41.92 15.77 -4.82
N LYS A 226 -40.80 15.33 -4.27
CA LYS A 226 -39.50 15.99 -4.41
C LYS A 226 -38.49 15.09 -5.08
N THR A 227 -37.56 15.71 -5.79
CA THR A 227 -36.42 15.01 -6.39
C THR A 227 -35.13 15.46 -5.71
N LEU A 228 -34.32 14.49 -5.31
CA LEU A 228 -32.98 14.67 -4.73
C LEU A 228 -31.97 13.94 -5.62
N ASP A 229 -30.76 14.48 -5.71
CA ASP A 229 -29.63 13.83 -6.37
C ASP A 229 -28.61 13.44 -5.29
N VAL A 230 -28.31 12.16 -5.19
CA VAL A 230 -27.31 11.59 -4.26
C VAL A 230 -26.24 10.92 -5.12
N ASP A 231 -25.03 11.48 -5.13
CA ASP A 231 -23.90 11.01 -5.93
C ASP A 231 -24.23 10.75 -7.42
N GLY A 232 -25.01 11.62 -8.05
CA GLY A 232 -25.42 11.52 -9.45
C GLY A 232 -26.60 10.57 -9.70
N THR A 233 -27.18 10.00 -8.64
CA THR A 233 -28.39 9.17 -8.70
C THR A 233 -29.60 9.99 -8.25
N SER A 234 -30.61 10.08 -9.12
CA SER A 234 -31.84 10.83 -8.83
C SER A 234 -32.86 9.97 -8.08
N TYR A 235 -33.38 10.51 -6.98
CA TYR A 235 -34.43 9.92 -6.15
C TYR A 235 -35.66 10.81 -6.16
N GLU A 236 -36.78 10.28 -6.66
CA GLU A 236 -38.10 10.89 -6.53
C GLU A 236 -38.78 10.36 -5.26
N VAL A 237 -39.09 11.26 -4.32
CA VAL A 237 -39.64 10.91 -3.01
C VAL A 237 -40.97 11.60 -2.76
N ALA A 238 -41.96 10.85 -2.30
CA ALA A 238 -43.26 11.35 -1.85
C ALA A 238 -43.70 10.65 -0.56
N ILE A 239 -44.61 11.27 0.19
CA ILE A 239 -45.25 10.64 1.36
C ILE A 239 -46.42 9.77 0.88
N ASP A 240 -46.35 8.47 1.15
CA ASP A 240 -47.46 7.54 0.94
C ASP A 240 -48.41 7.52 2.16
N PHE A 241 -47.84 7.64 3.36
CA PHE A 241 -48.59 7.69 4.62
C PHE A 241 -47.79 8.47 5.66
N ILE A 242 -48.47 9.27 6.48
CA ILE A 242 -47.84 9.95 7.61
C ILE A 242 -48.80 10.04 8.79
N SER A 243 -48.28 9.76 9.97
CA SER A 243 -48.90 9.90 11.27
C SER A 243 -48.02 10.78 12.16
N THR A 244 -48.44 11.02 13.41
CA THR A 244 -47.66 11.84 14.35
C THR A 244 -46.32 11.23 14.77
N THR A 245 -46.08 9.95 14.52
CA THR A 245 -44.86 9.25 14.97
C THR A 245 -44.24 8.33 13.91
N GLU A 246 -44.93 8.09 12.80
CA GLU A 246 -44.50 7.18 11.76
C GLU A 246 -44.85 7.70 10.36
N VAL A 247 -44.00 7.39 9.40
CA VAL A 247 -44.14 7.74 7.98
C VAL A 247 -43.87 6.55 7.08
N LYS A 248 -44.49 6.52 5.90
CA LYS A 248 -44.10 5.68 4.77
C LYS A 248 -43.79 6.58 3.59
N LEU A 249 -42.62 6.37 3.02
CA LEU A 249 -42.16 7.10 1.85
C LEU A 249 -42.32 6.22 0.62
N ASN A 250 -42.67 6.82 -0.51
CA ASN A 250 -42.47 6.27 -1.83
C ASN A 250 -41.16 6.84 -2.37
N VAL A 251 -40.19 5.98 -2.68
CA VAL A 251 -38.88 6.39 -3.21
C VAL A 251 -38.67 5.66 -4.54
N ASN A 252 -38.67 6.39 -5.65
CA ASN A 252 -38.55 5.83 -7.01
C ASN A 252 -39.56 4.70 -7.31
N GLY A 253 -40.76 4.76 -6.74
CA GLY A 253 -41.80 3.73 -6.88
C GLY A 253 -41.73 2.59 -5.85
N GLU A 254 -40.72 2.56 -4.98
CA GLU A 254 -40.58 1.63 -3.87
C GLU A 254 -41.16 2.24 -2.58
N THR A 255 -42.17 1.60 -1.98
CA THR A 255 -42.76 2.07 -0.71
C THR A 255 -42.04 1.46 0.49
N THR A 256 -41.59 2.30 1.42
CA THR A 256 -40.98 1.86 2.68
C THR A 256 -41.98 1.17 3.60
N ASN A 257 -41.48 0.46 4.63
CA ASN A 257 -42.30 0.13 5.80
C ASN A 257 -42.67 1.40 6.60
N SER A 258 -43.47 1.25 7.67
CA SER A 258 -43.66 2.33 8.66
C SER A 258 -42.32 2.61 9.34
N LEU A 259 -41.83 3.83 9.20
CA LEU A 259 -40.58 4.30 9.78
C LEU A 259 -40.88 5.35 10.84
N ALA A 260 -40.32 5.19 12.03
CA ALA A 260 -40.28 6.24 13.04
C ALA A 260 -39.06 7.14 12.83
N GLU A 261 -38.96 8.24 13.57
CA GLU A 261 -37.72 9.02 13.67
C GLU A 261 -36.52 8.12 14.02
N ALA A 262 -35.34 8.47 13.51
CA ALA A 262 -34.10 7.70 13.57
C ALA A 262 -34.14 6.30 12.92
N SER A 263 -35.26 5.88 12.33
CA SER A 263 -35.36 4.60 11.63
C SER A 263 -34.76 4.69 10.23
N THR A 264 -34.16 3.59 9.79
CA THR A 264 -33.62 3.44 8.43
C THR A 264 -34.38 2.40 7.61
N TYR A 265 -34.47 2.62 6.30
CA TYR A 265 -34.92 1.62 5.33
C TYR A 265 -33.88 1.45 4.23
N LYS A 266 -33.54 0.20 3.90
CA LYS A 266 -32.65 -0.14 2.79
C LYS A 266 -33.49 -0.27 1.52
N LEU A 267 -33.19 0.54 0.52
CA LEU A 267 -33.79 0.51 -0.81
C LEU A 267 -33.23 -0.65 -1.64
N SER A 268 -33.93 -1.00 -2.72
CA SER A 268 -33.53 -2.07 -3.62
C SER A 268 -32.21 -1.83 -4.37
N ASP A 269 -31.78 -0.58 -4.51
CA ASP A 269 -30.49 -0.19 -5.10
C ASP A 269 -29.32 -0.26 -4.10
N GLY A 270 -29.61 -0.52 -2.82
CA GLY A 270 -28.63 -0.61 -1.74
C GLY A 270 -28.49 0.66 -0.90
N SER A 271 -29.04 1.79 -1.34
CA SER A 271 -29.06 3.05 -0.60
C SER A 271 -29.95 2.97 0.63
N TYR A 272 -29.75 3.90 1.57
CA TYR A 272 -30.47 3.94 2.83
C TYR A 272 -31.21 5.25 3.00
N VAL A 273 -32.51 5.16 3.31
CA VAL A 273 -33.32 6.29 3.75
C VAL A 273 -33.35 6.32 5.27
N GLY A 274 -33.00 7.44 5.88
CA GLY A 274 -33.07 7.67 7.32
C GLY A 274 -34.07 8.79 7.65
N ILE A 275 -35.02 8.54 8.57
CA ILE A 275 -35.98 9.57 8.99
C ILE A 275 -35.36 10.43 10.08
N LYS A 276 -35.36 11.75 9.88
CA LYS A 276 -34.82 12.73 10.82
C LYS A 276 -35.90 13.27 11.75
N ASP A 277 -36.99 13.81 11.18
CA ASP A 277 -38.09 14.44 11.93
C ASP A 277 -39.44 14.16 11.27
N ILE A 278 -40.46 13.92 12.09
CA ILE A 278 -41.85 13.78 11.65
C ILE A 278 -42.68 14.91 12.23
N SER A 279 -42.98 15.90 11.39
CA SER A 279 -43.73 17.10 11.77
C SER A 279 -45.19 17.03 11.29
N VAL A 280 -46.12 16.75 12.21
CA VAL A 280 -47.57 16.65 11.90
C VAL A 280 -48.42 17.57 12.77
N GLN A 281 -49.28 18.36 12.13
CA GLN A 281 -50.35 19.13 12.76
C GLN A 281 -51.69 18.40 12.56
N ASP A 282 -52.17 17.71 13.60
CA ASP A 282 -53.37 16.85 13.52
C ASP A 282 -54.68 17.63 13.65
N TYR A 283 -54.92 18.52 12.68
CA TYR A 283 -56.20 19.21 12.48
C TYR A 283 -56.47 19.44 10.98
N ALA A 284 -57.71 19.76 10.62
CA ALA A 284 -58.09 19.95 9.23
C ALA A 284 -57.30 21.10 8.59
N GLY A 285 -56.52 20.79 7.54
CA GLY A 285 -55.62 21.74 6.88
C GLY A 285 -54.28 21.96 7.60
N GLY A 286 -53.96 21.15 8.61
CA GLY A 286 -52.66 21.15 9.26
C GLY A 286 -51.54 20.67 8.33
N ILE A 287 -50.33 21.15 8.58
CA ILE A 287 -49.14 20.75 7.82
C ILE A 287 -48.70 19.36 8.26
N LYS A 288 -48.42 18.49 7.29
CA LYS A 288 -47.75 17.21 7.51
C LYS A 288 -46.54 17.15 6.60
N LYS A 289 -45.36 17.02 7.21
CA LYS A 289 -44.09 16.95 6.49
C LYS A 289 -43.14 16.03 7.23
N VAL A 290 -42.19 15.47 6.49
CA VAL A 290 -41.12 14.64 7.03
C VAL A 290 -39.79 15.18 6.53
N GLU A 291 -38.82 15.25 7.44
CA GLU A 291 -37.42 15.46 7.11
C GLU A 291 -36.69 14.12 7.10
N PHE A 292 -35.92 13.84 6.06
CA PHE A 292 -35.22 12.59 5.89
C PHE A 292 -33.91 12.79 5.10
N SER A 293 -33.03 11.82 5.22
CA SER A 293 -31.77 11.71 4.48
C SER A 293 -31.81 10.50 3.57
N ILE A 294 -31.16 10.57 2.40
CA ILE A 294 -30.77 9.38 1.64
C ILE A 294 -29.26 9.35 1.51
N GLY A 295 -28.64 8.24 1.90
CA GLY A 295 -27.21 7.98 1.74
C GLY A 295 -26.93 6.72 0.94
N SER A 296 -25.75 6.65 0.33
CA SER A 296 -25.27 5.52 -0.49
C SER A 296 -24.93 4.28 0.33
N GLY A 297 -24.74 4.44 1.65
CA GLY A 297 -24.48 3.35 2.58
C GLY A 297 -24.82 3.72 4.02
N LYS A 298 -24.97 2.69 4.86
CA LYS A 298 -25.21 2.83 6.29
C LYS A 298 -24.01 2.29 7.07
N LEU A 299 -23.46 3.13 7.93
CA LEU A 299 -22.39 2.79 8.85
C LEU A 299 -22.96 2.71 10.27
N LYS A 300 -22.64 1.64 11.01
CA LYS A 300 -23.03 1.50 12.41
C LYS A 300 -21.79 1.25 13.27
N LEU A 301 -21.46 2.22 14.10
CA LEU A 301 -20.36 2.17 15.05
C LEU A 301 -20.92 1.79 16.41
N THR A 302 -20.64 0.58 16.88
CA THR A 302 -21.00 0.15 18.24
C THR A 302 -19.72 0.06 19.04
N SER A 303 -19.61 0.84 20.12
CA SER A 303 -18.40 0.90 20.94
C SER A 303 -18.02 -0.49 21.46
N GLY A 304 -16.76 -0.89 21.24
CA GLY A 304 -16.21 -2.20 21.60
C GLY A 304 -16.69 -3.36 20.73
N SER A 305 -17.20 -3.11 19.53
CA SER A 305 -17.71 -4.15 18.62
C SER A 305 -17.27 -3.90 17.17
N GLU A 306 -17.42 -4.94 16.34
CA GLU A 306 -17.20 -4.83 14.90
C GLU A 306 -18.11 -3.78 14.28
N ILE A 307 -17.52 -2.98 13.40
CA ILE A 307 -18.23 -2.00 12.59
C ILE A 307 -19.14 -2.73 11.63
N GLN A 308 -20.36 -2.22 11.44
CA GLN A 308 -21.27 -2.76 10.44
C GLN A 308 -21.43 -1.76 9.30
N ILE A 309 -21.33 -2.26 8.07
CA ILE A 309 -21.65 -1.52 6.86
C ILE A 309 -22.83 -2.22 6.20
N ASN A 310 -23.87 -1.45 5.90
CA ASN A 310 -25.12 -1.95 5.32
C ASN A 310 -25.71 -3.13 6.10
N ASP A 311 -25.69 -3.00 7.44
CA ASP A 311 -26.14 -3.99 8.43
C ASP A 311 -25.36 -5.32 8.40
N GLN A 312 -24.17 -5.37 7.80
CA GLN A 312 -23.25 -6.51 7.83
C GLN A 312 -21.98 -6.15 8.60
N ALA A 313 -21.58 -6.99 9.55
CA ALA A 313 -20.31 -6.80 10.27
C ALA A 313 -19.14 -6.93 9.30
N ILE A 314 -18.13 -6.08 9.48
CA ILE A 314 -16.86 -6.12 8.76
C ILE A 314 -15.82 -6.78 9.67
N PRO A 315 -15.44 -8.05 9.41
CA PRO A 315 -14.47 -8.74 10.24
C PRO A 315 -13.13 -7.99 10.31
N GLY A 316 -12.51 -8.04 11.49
CA GLY A 316 -11.25 -7.37 11.74
C GLY A 316 -11.35 -5.85 11.91
N LEU A 317 -12.50 -5.22 11.69
CA LEU A 317 -12.68 -3.77 11.84
C LEU A 317 -13.62 -3.46 13.01
N SER A 318 -13.12 -2.84 14.07
CA SER A 318 -13.91 -2.51 15.26
C SER A 318 -13.84 -1.03 15.61
N SER A 319 -14.87 -0.54 16.30
CA SER A 319 -14.94 0.85 16.77
C SER A 319 -14.90 0.92 18.30
N THR A 320 -14.15 1.86 18.84
CA THR A 320 -14.22 2.27 20.24
C THR A 320 -14.64 3.72 20.29
N ILE A 321 -15.75 4.01 20.96
CA ILE A 321 -16.21 5.37 21.18
C ILE A 321 -15.96 5.72 22.64
N VAL A 322 -15.13 6.75 22.86
CA VAL A 322 -14.75 7.20 24.19
C VAL A 322 -15.58 8.42 24.55
N ASN A 323 -16.25 8.35 25.70
CA ASN A 323 -17.06 9.40 26.28
C ASN A 323 -16.54 9.78 27.67
N ALA A 324 -16.35 11.07 27.93
CA ALA A 324 -15.73 11.50 29.19
C ALA A 324 -16.69 11.44 30.41
N SER A 325 -18.00 11.58 30.19
CA SER A 325 -18.99 11.79 31.27
C SER A 325 -20.10 10.72 31.35
N GLY A 326 -19.97 9.60 30.63
CA GLY A 326 -20.97 8.51 30.61
C GLY A 326 -21.95 8.59 29.44
N MET A 327 -22.90 7.65 29.35
CA MET A 327 -23.81 7.48 28.20
C MET A 327 -25.20 8.16 28.40
N SER A 328 -25.25 9.27 29.11
CA SER A 328 -26.48 10.07 29.26
C SER A 328 -26.57 11.14 28.17
N ASP A 329 -27.71 11.84 28.07
CA ASP A 329 -27.90 13.02 27.21
C ASP A 329 -26.93 14.18 27.53
N THR A 330 -26.18 14.08 28.64
CA THR A 330 -25.11 15.00 29.06
C THR A 330 -23.71 14.42 28.85
N GLY A 331 -23.62 13.23 28.28
CA GLY A 331 -22.38 12.56 27.91
C GLY A 331 -21.67 13.37 26.84
N THR A 332 -20.36 13.54 26.93
CA THR A 332 -19.55 14.23 25.91
C THR A 332 -18.73 13.24 25.11
N LEU A 333 -18.56 13.48 23.81
CA LEU A 333 -17.79 12.66 22.88
C LEU A 333 -16.33 13.10 22.90
N THR A 334 -15.43 12.26 23.40
CA THR A 334 -13.99 12.54 23.44
C THR A 334 -13.31 12.15 22.14
N SER A 335 -13.54 10.90 21.70
CA SER A 335 -12.88 10.36 20.52
C SER A 335 -13.64 9.17 19.95
N ILE A 336 -13.40 8.91 18.66
CA ILE A 336 -13.80 7.69 17.99
C ILE A 336 -12.52 7.05 17.44
N GLU A 337 -12.24 5.84 17.89
CA GLU A 337 -11.14 5.01 17.41
C GLU A 337 -11.69 3.90 16.52
N ILE A 338 -11.04 3.67 15.38
CA ILE A 338 -11.29 2.55 14.48
C ILE A 338 -10.04 1.70 14.46
N THR A 339 -10.14 0.47 14.96
CA THR A 339 -9.06 -0.51 14.99
C THR A 339 -9.20 -1.42 13.78
N TRP A 340 -8.17 -1.47 12.93
CA TRP A 340 -8.09 -2.42 11.83
C TRP A 340 -7.13 -3.54 12.18
N ASN A 341 -7.68 -4.73 12.43
CA ASN A 341 -6.97 -5.99 12.57
C ASN A 341 -7.13 -6.83 11.30
N ALA A 342 -6.15 -7.68 11.05
CA ALA A 342 -6.17 -8.66 9.98
C ALA A 342 -7.25 -9.72 10.28
N ASP A 343 -8.27 -9.87 9.42
CA ASP A 343 -9.27 -10.94 9.54
C ASP A 343 -8.65 -12.31 9.20
N ASP A 344 -7.82 -12.33 8.15
CA ASP A 344 -6.96 -13.45 7.77
C ASP A 344 -5.51 -12.97 7.65
N ASP A 345 -4.57 -13.86 7.35
CA ASP A 345 -3.19 -13.49 7.04
C ASP A 345 -3.14 -12.49 5.87
N LEU A 346 -2.51 -11.34 6.09
CA LEU A 346 -2.35 -10.27 5.11
C LEU A 346 -0.89 -10.17 4.65
N PHE A 347 -0.71 -9.96 3.35
CA PHE A 347 0.61 -9.89 2.72
C PHE A 347 0.77 -8.58 1.94
N ILE A 348 1.79 -7.79 2.28
CA ILE A 348 2.16 -6.57 1.56
C ILE A 348 3.52 -6.82 0.89
N THR A 349 3.52 -6.89 -0.43
CA THR A 349 4.68 -7.24 -1.25
C THR A 349 4.76 -6.30 -2.46
N GLU A 350 5.72 -6.48 -3.35
CA GLU A 350 5.76 -5.71 -4.62
C GLU A 350 4.53 -5.99 -5.52
N GLY A 351 3.94 -7.18 -5.39
CA GLY A 351 2.77 -7.60 -6.16
C GLY A 351 1.44 -7.40 -5.44
N THR A 352 1.45 -7.10 -4.13
CA THR A 352 0.24 -7.05 -3.31
C THR A 352 0.18 -5.82 -2.41
N GLU A 353 -0.98 -5.17 -2.41
CA GLU A 353 -1.35 -4.11 -1.48
C GLU A 353 -2.52 -4.56 -0.61
N ILE A 354 -2.67 -3.93 0.56
CA ILE A 354 -3.86 -4.11 1.40
C ILE A 354 -4.63 -2.80 1.48
N THR A 355 -5.95 -2.91 1.56
CA THR A 355 -6.87 -1.78 1.69
C THR A 355 -7.72 -1.99 2.94
N MET A 356 -7.95 -0.93 3.71
CA MET A 356 -8.81 -1.00 4.89
C MET A 356 -10.21 -1.46 4.46
N PRO A 357 -10.72 -2.57 5.02
CA PRO A 357 -12.01 -3.10 4.59
C PRO A 357 -13.13 -2.13 4.95
N GLY A 358 -14.16 -2.08 4.12
CA GLY A 358 -15.37 -1.29 4.38
C GLY A 358 -15.23 0.20 4.05
N PHE A 359 -14.29 0.92 4.68
CA PHE A 359 -14.08 2.34 4.40
C PHE A 359 -13.32 2.58 3.09
N GLU A 360 -12.40 1.66 2.75
CA GLU A 360 -11.52 1.73 1.58
C GLU A 360 -10.69 3.02 1.47
N ALA A 361 -10.58 3.78 2.56
CA ALA A 361 -9.94 5.09 2.60
C ALA A 361 -8.41 5.02 2.79
N VAL A 362 -7.91 3.92 3.38
CA VAL A 362 -6.48 3.73 3.69
C VAL A 362 -5.95 2.52 2.94
N LYS A 363 -4.78 2.68 2.31
CA LYS A 363 -4.05 1.61 1.63
C LYS A 363 -2.61 1.53 2.11
N MET A 364 -2.07 0.31 2.15
CA MET A 364 -0.65 0.07 2.40
C MET A 364 -0.06 -0.76 1.26
N SER A 365 1.06 -0.30 0.72
CA SER A 365 1.79 -0.96 -0.37
C SER A 365 3.29 -0.95 -0.11
N TYR A 366 4.00 -1.87 -0.76
CA TYR A 366 5.44 -2.00 -0.67
C TYR A 366 6.06 -1.88 -2.06
N GLY A 367 6.92 -0.88 -2.25
CA GLY A 367 7.58 -0.60 -3.53
C GLY A 367 8.81 -1.46 -3.82
N GLY A 368 9.13 -2.41 -2.95
CA GLY A 368 10.31 -3.25 -3.10
C GLY A 368 11.54 -2.74 -2.37
N ALA A 369 12.56 -3.60 -2.34
CA ALA A 369 13.85 -3.28 -1.72
C ALA A 369 14.87 -2.89 -2.80
N THR A 370 15.74 -1.95 -2.45
CA THR A 370 16.97 -1.77 -3.23
C THR A 370 17.97 -2.81 -2.78
N TYR A 371 18.21 -3.81 -3.63
CA TYR A 371 19.27 -4.78 -3.40
C TYR A 371 20.60 -4.18 -3.87
N PRO A 372 21.67 -4.23 -3.05
CA PRO A 372 22.99 -3.90 -3.56
C PRO A 372 23.36 -4.86 -4.70
N THR A 373 24.27 -4.44 -5.58
CA THR A 373 24.80 -5.32 -6.62
C THR A 373 25.29 -6.61 -5.97
N GLU A 374 24.74 -7.75 -6.38
CA GLU A 374 25.14 -9.05 -5.85
C GLU A 374 26.65 -9.24 -6.06
N GLU A 375 27.37 -9.54 -4.99
CA GLU A 375 28.77 -9.99 -5.09
C GLU A 375 28.78 -11.45 -5.53
N VAL A 376 28.77 -11.67 -6.85
CA VAL A 376 28.91 -13.01 -7.41
C VAL A 376 30.40 -13.36 -7.49
N ILE A 377 30.85 -14.25 -6.60
CA ILE A 377 32.18 -14.85 -6.67
C ILE A 377 32.06 -16.18 -7.40
N GLU A 378 32.54 -16.24 -8.64
CA GLU A 378 32.41 -17.43 -9.47
C GLU A 378 33.60 -18.38 -9.31
N VAL A 379 33.33 -19.68 -9.15
CA VAL A 379 34.36 -20.73 -9.17
C VAL A 379 34.50 -21.24 -10.60
N ARG A 380 35.60 -20.88 -11.26
CA ARG A 380 35.88 -21.31 -12.65
C ARG A 380 37.14 -22.13 -12.78
N GLN A 381 37.24 -22.84 -13.89
CA GLN A 381 38.49 -23.43 -14.34
C GLN A 381 39.41 -22.31 -14.82
N GLY A 382 40.54 -22.08 -14.12
CA GLY A 382 41.55 -21.13 -14.57
C GLY A 382 42.44 -21.71 -15.68
N SER A 383 42.68 -23.03 -15.64
CA SER A 383 43.26 -23.82 -16.75
C SER A 383 43.00 -25.32 -16.56
N ASP A 384 43.55 -26.16 -17.45
CA ASP A 384 43.55 -27.63 -17.27
C ASP A 384 44.16 -28.11 -15.95
N THR A 385 44.91 -27.25 -15.25
CA THR A 385 45.63 -27.61 -14.02
C THR A 385 45.22 -26.85 -12.77
N TYR A 386 44.29 -25.87 -12.82
CA TYR A 386 43.86 -25.17 -11.60
C TYR A 386 42.47 -24.51 -11.68
N VAL A 387 41.91 -24.24 -10.49
CA VAL A 387 40.60 -23.60 -10.24
C VAL A 387 40.82 -22.23 -9.61
N VAL A 388 39.99 -21.26 -9.99
CA VAL A 388 40.10 -19.86 -9.59
C VAL A 388 38.76 -19.35 -9.04
N LEU A 389 38.82 -18.48 -8.03
CA LEU A 389 37.74 -17.56 -7.69
C LEU A 389 37.90 -16.34 -8.59
N GLU A 390 37.01 -16.18 -9.56
CA GLU A 390 37.07 -15.08 -10.53
C GLU A 390 36.53 -13.79 -9.91
N ASN A 391 37.20 -12.67 -10.21
CA ASN A 391 36.81 -11.33 -9.74
C ASN A 391 36.53 -11.25 -8.23
N PHE A 392 37.35 -11.93 -7.42
CA PHE A 392 37.20 -11.89 -5.97
C PHE A 392 37.34 -10.45 -5.46
N PRO A 393 36.35 -9.91 -4.73
CA PRO A 393 36.37 -8.53 -4.27
C PRO A 393 37.45 -8.33 -3.20
N LEU A 394 38.29 -7.32 -3.41
CA LEU A 394 39.30 -6.83 -2.48
C LEU A 394 39.01 -5.36 -2.16
N LYS A 395 39.55 -4.84 -1.07
CA LYS A 395 39.37 -3.42 -0.68
C LYS A 395 39.72 -2.43 -1.80
N ASP A 396 40.78 -2.73 -2.55
CA ASP A 396 41.34 -1.84 -3.58
C ASP A 396 41.02 -2.30 -5.02
N GLY A 397 40.09 -3.26 -5.20
CA GLY A 397 39.71 -3.73 -6.54
C GLY A 397 39.14 -5.16 -6.55
N ALA A 398 39.36 -5.89 -7.64
CA ALA A 398 39.03 -7.31 -7.73
C ALA A 398 40.24 -8.08 -8.24
N ALA A 399 40.39 -9.34 -7.81
CA ALA A 399 41.47 -10.20 -8.26
C ALA A 399 41.00 -11.64 -8.45
N ASP A 400 41.63 -12.33 -9.39
CA ASP A 400 41.45 -13.76 -9.57
C ASP A 400 42.33 -14.50 -8.54
N ILE A 401 41.71 -15.36 -7.71
CA ILE A 401 42.40 -16.11 -6.66
C ILE A 401 42.44 -17.60 -7.02
N PRO A 402 43.60 -18.15 -7.44
CA PRO A 402 43.77 -19.59 -7.62
C PRO A 402 43.65 -20.31 -6.27
N ILE A 403 42.70 -21.24 -6.16
CA ILE A 403 42.40 -21.92 -4.90
C ILE A 403 42.88 -23.36 -4.86
N LEU A 404 42.96 -24.04 -6.01
CA LEU A 404 43.35 -25.45 -6.10
C LEU A 404 44.08 -25.70 -7.41
N TYR A 405 45.20 -26.42 -7.35
CA TYR A 405 45.93 -26.89 -8.54
C TYR A 405 46.11 -28.41 -8.54
N GLY A 406 46.27 -28.99 -9.71
CA GLY A 406 46.44 -30.42 -9.94
C GLY A 406 47.14 -30.70 -11.26
N THR A 407 47.08 -31.96 -11.70
CA THR A 407 47.54 -32.35 -13.04
C THR A 407 46.38 -32.34 -14.03
N ALA A 408 46.66 -32.12 -15.31
CA ALA A 408 45.61 -32.11 -16.34
C ALA A 408 44.82 -33.42 -16.35
N GLY A 409 43.51 -33.33 -16.09
CA GLY A 409 42.61 -34.49 -15.97
C GLY A 409 42.84 -35.38 -14.73
N GLY A 410 43.62 -34.90 -13.76
CA GLY A 410 43.97 -35.62 -12.53
C GLY A 410 43.42 -34.98 -11.25
N ASN A 411 43.83 -35.50 -10.10
CA ASN A 411 43.43 -34.99 -8.80
C ASN A 411 44.14 -33.66 -8.46
N PHE A 412 43.48 -32.84 -7.66
CA PHE A 412 44.12 -31.69 -7.03
C PHE A 412 45.27 -32.14 -6.12
N SER A 413 46.40 -31.47 -6.25
CA SER A 413 47.67 -31.79 -5.61
C SER A 413 48.13 -30.68 -4.64
N GLY A 414 47.48 -29.53 -4.63
CA GLY A 414 47.77 -28.45 -3.68
C GLY A 414 46.83 -27.24 -3.81
N ILE A 415 47.12 -26.21 -3.02
CA ILE A 415 46.36 -24.94 -2.92
C ILE A 415 47.15 -23.85 -3.67
N GLY A 416 46.46 -23.05 -4.48
CA GLY A 416 47.09 -22.04 -5.34
C GLY A 416 47.00 -22.41 -6.82
N LYS A 417 47.96 -21.91 -7.59
CA LYS A 417 48.01 -22.04 -9.05
C LYS A 417 48.87 -23.20 -9.52
N ASP A 418 50.01 -23.42 -8.87
CA ASP A 418 50.91 -24.56 -9.08
C ASP A 418 51.90 -24.71 -7.89
N ALA A 419 52.83 -25.66 -7.99
CA ALA A 419 53.79 -25.98 -6.93
C ALA A 419 54.77 -24.84 -6.57
N ASN A 420 54.95 -23.85 -7.45
CA ASN A 420 55.81 -22.68 -7.26
C ASN A 420 54.99 -21.38 -7.10
N ASN A 421 53.67 -21.46 -7.20
CA ASN A 421 52.75 -20.34 -7.12
C ASN A 421 51.61 -20.72 -6.16
N ARG A 422 51.97 -20.92 -4.89
CA ARG A 422 51.05 -21.41 -3.87
C ARG A 422 50.24 -20.26 -3.28
N LEU A 423 48.97 -20.55 -2.98
CA LEU A 423 48.16 -19.76 -2.06
C LEU A 423 48.39 -20.32 -0.66
N ILE A 424 48.94 -19.49 0.23
CA ILE A 424 49.21 -19.89 1.61
C ILE A 424 48.11 -19.38 2.53
N THR A 425 47.64 -20.28 3.38
CA THR A 425 46.63 -20.00 4.41
C THR A 425 47.15 -20.41 5.77
N SER A 426 46.61 -19.81 6.82
CA SER A 426 46.91 -20.17 8.21
C SER A 426 45.62 -20.11 9.02
N ASN A 427 45.45 -21.05 9.95
CA ASN A 427 44.39 -21.01 10.96
C ASN A 427 44.86 -20.32 12.26
N THR A 428 46.01 -19.64 12.23
CA THR A 428 46.58 -18.90 13.34
C THR A 428 46.87 -17.46 12.93
N SER A 429 47.24 -16.60 13.89
CA SER A 429 47.67 -15.22 13.64
C SER A 429 49.06 -15.11 13.00
N THR A 430 49.70 -16.22 12.64
CA THR A 430 51.04 -16.26 12.03
C THR A 430 51.03 -17.10 10.76
N LEU A 431 51.73 -16.64 9.73
CA LEU A 431 51.91 -17.33 8.46
C LEU A 431 53.37 -17.18 8.02
N THR A 432 53.95 -18.26 7.50
CA THR A 432 55.28 -18.25 6.91
C THR A 432 55.15 -18.16 5.40
N PHE A 433 55.74 -17.11 4.81
CA PHE A 433 55.71 -16.87 3.37
C PHE A 433 57.10 -17.06 2.77
N ASP A 434 57.25 -18.08 1.91
CA ASP A 434 58.43 -18.32 1.09
C ASP A 434 58.28 -17.59 -0.25
N LYS A 435 59.05 -16.50 -0.40
CA LYS A 435 59.08 -15.68 -1.62
C LYS A 435 59.46 -16.42 -2.90
N THR A 436 59.95 -17.66 -2.79
CA THR A 436 60.35 -18.49 -3.94
C THR A 436 59.21 -19.37 -4.46
N THR A 437 58.27 -19.75 -3.59
CA THR A 437 57.23 -20.74 -3.90
C THR A 437 55.80 -20.28 -3.62
N ASP A 438 55.65 -19.16 -2.92
CA ASP A 438 54.36 -18.60 -2.51
C ASP A 438 54.08 -17.35 -3.35
N GLU A 439 52.91 -17.33 -4.00
CA GLU A 439 52.48 -16.21 -4.84
C GLU A 439 51.61 -15.26 -4.02
N MET A 440 50.75 -15.81 -3.15
CA MET A 440 49.76 -15.03 -2.42
C MET A 440 49.39 -15.66 -1.08
N PHE A 441 48.88 -14.83 -0.18
CA PHE A 441 48.27 -15.23 1.08
C PHE A 441 47.07 -14.31 1.33
N ILE A 442 46.06 -14.81 2.05
CA ILE A 442 44.86 -14.03 2.37
C ILE A 442 44.98 -13.53 3.80
N VAL A 443 44.75 -12.23 4.00
CA VAL A 443 44.58 -11.65 5.34
C VAL A 443 43.12 -11.30 5.52
N SER A 444 42.42 -12.03 6.37
CA SER A 444 41.02 -11.75 6.66
C SER A 444 40.78 -11.56 8.16
N TYR A 445 39.79 -10.74 8.49
CA TYR A 445 39.20 -10.71 9.83
C TYR A 445 37.70 -10.91 9.75
N ALA A 446 37.14 -11.52 10.79
CA ALA A 446 35.72 -11.67 10.99
C ALA A 446 35.37 -11.27 12.42
N ALA A 447 34.49 -10.28 12.55
CA ALA A 447 33.82 -9.88 13.78
C ALA A 447 32.33 -10.27 13.70
N THR A 448 31.58 -10.05 14.78
CA THR A 448 30.15 -10.38 14.84
C THR A 448 29.28 -9.59 13.85
N THR A 449 29.75 -8.44 13.38
CA THR A 449 29.00 -7.51 12.53
C THR A 449 29.72 -7.13 11.25
N GLU A 450 30.99 -7.48 11.09
CA GLU A 450 31.83 -7.04 9.97
C GLU A 450 32.89 -8.10 9.65
N GLY A 451 33.28 -8.19 8.39
CA GLY A 451 34.46 -8.94 7.96
C GLY A 451 35.09 -8.27 6.76
N GLU A 452 36.41 -8.38 6.63
CA GLU A 452 37.17 -7.80 5.52
C GLU A 452 38.29 -8.77 5.13
N SER A 453 38.64 -8.82 3.84
CA SER A 453 39.76 -9.62 3.31
C SER A 453 40.68 -8.75 2.45
N TYR A 454 41.98 -9.03 2.51
CA TYR A 454 43.07 -8.36 1.81
C TYR A 454 43.96 -9.37 1.09
#